data_AF-A0A7V0P7F3-F1
#
_entry.id   AF-A0A7V0P7F3-F1
#
_cell.length_a   1.000
_cell.length_b   1.000
_cell.length_c   1.000
_cell.angle_alpha   90.00
_cell.angle_beta   90.00
_cell.angle_gamma   90.00
#
_symmetry.space_group_name_H-M   'P 1'
#
loop_
_entity.id
_entity.type
_entity.pdbx_description
1 polymer ?
#
loop_
_entity_poly.entity_id
_entity_poly.type
_entity_poly.pdbx_seq_one_letter_code
_entity_poly.pdbx_strand_id
1 'polypeptide(L)'
;GISVEVGAFLSGVALARHPISLFISEKLKPLRDFFLLLFFFSLGAKFNIRESFNILLPALIIAGIYVGLKPFYFRKVLIWSKEEPKLAREAGFRLGQASEFSLLIIFALLKENLIPLEIFNLVQLITVLTIIFSAYLTTLKFPTPLAAREELLQH
;
A
#
# COMPACT_ATOMS: atom_id res chain seq x y z
N GLY A 1 -7.81 -24.15 -9.51
CA GLY A 1 -8.99 -23.33 -9.11
C GLY A 1 -8.56 -21.90 -8.91
N ILE A 2 -9.46 -20.93 -9.09
CA ILE A 2 -9.18 -19.50 -8.82
C ILE A 2 -8.79 -19.35 -7.34
N SER A 3 -7.76 -18.55 -7.03
CA SER A 3 -7.31 -18.35 -5.65
C SER A 3 -8.39 -17.66 -4.80
N VAL A 4 -8.36 -17.89 -3.48
CA VAL A 4 -9.36 -17.33 -2.55
C VAL A 4 -9.34 -15.79 -2.60
N GLU A 5 -8.16 -15.20 -2.78
CA GLU A 5 -7.96 -13.75 -2.88
C GLU A 5 -8.62 -13.17 -4.14
N VAL A 6 -8.45 -13.84 -5.28
CA VAL A 6 -9.07 -13.42 -6.54
C VAL A 6 -10.59 -13.60 -6.47
N GLY A 7 -11.07 -14.69 -5.85
CA GLY A 7 -12.50 -14.89 -5.59
C GLY A 7 -13.11 -13.81 -4.70
N ALA A 8 -12.42 -13.44 -3.62
CA ALA A 8 -12.85 -12.37 -2.71
C ALA A 8 -12.88 -11.00 -3.42
N PHE A 9 -11.87 -10.69 -4.23
CA PHE A 9 -11.82 -9.46 -5.03
C PHE A 9 -12.97 -9.39 -6.04
N LEU A 10 -13.18 -10.44 -6.82
CA LEU A 10 -14.26 -10.51 -7.81
C LEU A 10 -15.65 -10.39 -7.16
N SER A 11 -15.84 -11.03 -6.01
CA SER A 11 -17.08 -10.93 -5.23
C SER A 11 -17.34 -9.49 -4.77
N GLY A 12 -16.29 -8.79 -4.31
CA GLY A 12 -16.37 -7.38 -3.96
C GLY A 12 -16.76 -6.49 -5.15
N VAL A 13 -16.14 -6.70 -6.31
CA VAL A 13 -16.46 -5.94 -7.54
C VAL A 13 -17.89 -6.21 -8.01
N ALA A 14 -18.34 -7.47 -7.95
CA ALA A 14 -19.71 -7.86 -8.31
C ALA A 14 -20.76 -7.20 -7.40
N LEU A 15 -20.48 -7.13 -6.09
CA LEU A 15 -21.38 -6.53 -5.11
C LEU A 15 -21.32 -4.99 -5.07
N ALA A 16 -20.25 -4.37 -5.57
CA ALA A 16 -20.01 -2.92 -5.43
C ALA A 16 -21.16 -2.04 -5.94
N ARG A 17 -21.87 -2.49 -6.99
CA ARG A 17 -22.99 -1.76 -7.61
C ARG A 17 -24.36 -2.00 -6.94
N HIS A 18 -24.46 -2.96 -6.02
CA HIS A 18 -25.73 -3.28 -5.36
C HIS A 18 -26.00 -2.30 -4.20
N PRO A 19 -27.25 -1.87 -3.95
CA PRO A 19 -27.58 -0.94 -2.85
C PRO A 19 -27.14 -1.40 -1.46
N ILE A 20 -26.99 -2.72 -1.27
CA ILE A 20 -26.55 -3.32 0.00
C ILE A 20 -25.03 -3.17 0.24
N SER A 21 -24.25 -2.77 -0.76
CA SER A 21 -22.78 -2.74 -0.68
C SER A 21 -22.28 -1.84 0.44
N LEU A 22 -22.95 -0.69 0.64
CA LEU A 22 -22.63 0.25 1.71
C LEU A 22 -22.85 -0.39 3.08
N PHE A 23 -24.02 -1.02 3.29
CA PHE A 23 -24.35 -1.72 4.54
C PHE A 23 -23.35 -2.84 4.84
N ILE A 24 -22.99 -3.65 3.84
CA ILE A 24 -21.98 -4.70 4.00
C ILE A 24 -20.61 -4.08 4.33
N SER A 25 -20.20 -3.02 3.63
CA SER A 25 -18.92 -2.34 3.86
C SER A 25 -18.81 -1.80 5.29
N GLU A 26 -19.87 -1.18 5.82
CA GLU A 26 -19.92 -0.69 7.19
C GLU A 26 -19.85 -1.82 8.22
N LYS A 27 -20.58 -2.92 7.99
CA LYS A 27 -20.55 -4.09 8.89
C LYS A 27 -19.21 -4.84 8.86
N LEU A 28 -18.53 -4.86 7.72
CA LEU A 28 -17.21 -5.49 7.57
C LEU A 28 -16.06 -4.59 8.00
N LYS A 29 -16.29 -3.28 8.21
CA LYS A 29 -15.24 -2.33 8.60
C LYS A 29 -14.46 -2.76 9.85
N PRO A 30 -15.09 -3.17 10.97
CA PRO A 30 -14.34 -3.63 12.15
C PRO A 30 -13.49 -4.87 11.87
N LEU A 31 -14.01 -5.80 11.05
CA LEU A 31 -13.32 -7.04 10.69
C LEU A 31 -12.11 -6.75 9.81
N ARG A 32 -12.26 -5.86 8.82
CA ARG A 32 -11.18 -5.37 7.98
C ARG A 32 -10.09 -4.72 8.82
N ASP A 33 -10.47 -3.81 9.72
CA ASP A 33 -9.51 -3.07 10.55
C ASP A 33 -8.76 -4.01 11.51
N PHE A 34 -9.45 -5.01 12.09
CA PHE A 34 -8.84 -6.07 12.88
C PHE A 34 -7.83 -6.92 12.09
N PHE A 35 -8.21 -7.39 10.90
CA PHE A 35 -7.31 -8.20 10.07
C PHE A 35 -6.14 -7.40 9.50
N LEU A 36 -6.32 -6.13 9.16
CA LEU A 36 -5.22 -5.27 8.75
C LEU A 36 -4.20 -5.09 9.88
N LEU A 37 -4.66 -4.87 11.11
CA LEU A 37 -3.77 -4.78 12.27
C LEU A 37 -3.00 -6.09 12.48
N LEU A 38 -3.69 -7.24 12.47
CA LEU A 38 -3.04 -8.55 12.58
C LEU A 38 -2.07 -8.84 11.43
N PHE A 39 -2.41 -8.43 10.21
CA PHE A 39 -1.56 -8.59 9.03
C PHE A 39 -0.24 -7.84 9.22
N PHE A 40 -0.29 -6.55 9.55
CA PHE A 40 0.92 -5.75 9.76
C PHE A 40 1.69 -6.18 11.00
N PHE A 41 1.00 -6.58 12.07
CA PHE A 41 1.64 -7.15 13.26
C PHE A 41 2.41 -8.43 12.91
N SER A 42 1.79 -9.37 12.19
CA SER A 42 2.47 -10.60 11.76
C SER A 42 3.62 -10.29 10.80
N LEU A 43 3.48 -9.30 9.92
CA LEU A 43 4.53 -8.88 9.01
C LEU A 43 5.75 -8.36 9.79
N GLY A 44 5.51 -7.51 10.79
CA GLY A 44 6.56 -7.01 11.68
C GLY A 44 7.18 -8.10 12.55
N ALA A 45 6.39 -9.03 13.09
CA ALA A 45 6.89 -10.13 13.92
C ALA A 45 7.80 -11.11 13.15
N LYS A 46 7.58 -11.27 11.84
CA LYS A 46 8.41 -12.09 10.95
C LYS A 46 9.63 -11.35 10.42
N PHE A 47 9.78 -10.07 10.74
CA PHE A 47 10.84 -9.24 10.18
C PHE A 47 12.19 -9.59 10.82
N ASN A 48 13.08 -10.22 10.05
CA ASN A 48 14.43 -10.53 10.52
C ASN A 48 15.35 -9.32 10.31
N ILE A 49 15.57 -8.56 11.38
CA ILE A 49 16.40 -7.34 11.35
C ILE A 49 17.84 -7.64 10.91
N ARG A 50 18.41 -8.79 11.32
CA ARG A 50 19.80 -9.14 11.01
C ARG A 50 20.00 -9.37 9.51
N GLU A 51 19.12 -10.15 8.89
CA GLU A 51 19.15 -10.39 7.44
C GLU A 51 18.82 -9.12 6.63
N SER A 52 17.96 -8.26 7.21
CA SER A 52 17.54 -7.02 6.55
C SER A 52 18.67 -6.02 6.34
N PHE A 53 19.72 -6.02 7.17
CA PHE A 53 20.87 -5.14 6.99
C PHE A 53 21.61 -5.41 5.67
N ASN A 54 21.73 -6.66 5.25
CA ASN A 54 22.42 -7.03 4.02
C ASN A 54 21.69 -6.53 2.77
N ILE A 55 20.36 -6.43 2.85
CA ILE A 55 19.49 -5.99 1.75
C ILE A 55 18.97 -4.56 1.92
N LEU A 56 19.44 -3.84 2.95
CA LEU A 56 18.93 -2.50 3.27
C LEU A 56 19.25 -1.49 2.18
N LEU A 57 20.48 -1.50 1.67
CA LEU A 57 20.91 -0.59 0.62
C LEU A 57 20.11 -0.77 -0.68
N PRO A 58 19.98 -1.99 -1.27
CA PRO A 58 19.14 -2.17 -2.45
C PRO A 58 17.66 -1.86 -2.18
N ALA A 59 17.14 -2.18 -0.99
CA ALA A 59 15.77 -1.84 -0.63
C ALA A 59 15.53 -0.33 -0.57
N LEU A 60 16.45 0.45 0.01
CA LEU A 60 16.36 1.92 0.04
C LEU A 60 16.40 2.54 -1.35
N ILE A 61 17.26 2.03 -2.23
CA ILE A 61 17.33 2.51 -3.62
C ILE A 61 16.00 2.25 -4.33
N ILE A 62 15.47 1.02 -4.26
CA ILE A 62 14.21 0.67 -4.93
C ILE A 62 13.03 1.43 -4.30
N ALA A 63 12.99 1.56 -2.97
CA ALA A 63 11.95 2.32 -2.28
C ALA A 63 11.98 3.80 -2.68
N GLY A 64 13.17 4.41 -2.75
CA GLY A 64 13.35 5.78 -3.21
C GLY A 64 12.91 5.98 -4.65
N ILE A 65 13.23 5.03 -5.54
CA ILE A 65 12.74 5.02 -6.92
C ILE A 65 11.21 4.94 -6.94
N TYR A 66 10.59 4.05 -6.16
CA TYR A 66 9.13 3.93 -6.09
C TYR A 66 8.47 5.24 -5.67
N VAL A 67 8.89 5.79 -4.52
CA VAL A 67 8.30 7.01 -3.93
C VAL A 67 8.62 8.25 -4.77
N GLY A 68 9.73 8.27 -5.53
CA GLY A 68 10.07 9.38 -6.41
C GLY A 68 9.38 9.32 -7.78
N LEU A 69 9.41 8.16 -8.44
CA LEU A 69 8.92 8.01 -9.81
C LEU A 69 7.41 7.88 -9.87
N LYS A 70 6.79 7.06 -9.02
CA LYS A 70 5.34 6.81 -9.11
C LYS A 70 4.53 8.11 -9.01
N PRO A 71 4.78 9.04 -8.07
CA PRO A 71 4.03 10.29 -8.03
C PRO A 71 4.14 11.11 -9.30
N PHE A 72 5.31 11.11 -9.93
CA PHE A 72 5.51 11.79 -11.21
C PHE A 72 4.68 11.17 -12.32
N TYR A 73 4.72 9.84 -12.47
CA TYR A 73 3.95 9.14 -13.50
C TYR A 73 2.44 9.27 -13.26
N PHE A 74 1.96 9.04 -12.04
CA PHE A 74 0.53 9.18 -11.71
C PHE A 74 0.04 10.62 -11.93
N ARG A 75 0.82 11.63 -11.52
CA ARG A 75 0.47 13.03 -11.78
C ARG A 75 0.34 13.29 -13.29
N LYS A 76 1.27 12.80 -14.10
CA LYS A 76 1.22 12.97 -15.57
C LYS A 76 -0.02 12.30 -16.17
N VAL A 77 -0.32 11.08 -15.75
CA VAL A 77 -1.50 10.34 -16.23
C VAL A 77 -2.79 11.05 -15.85
N LEU A 78 -2.92 11.50 -14.59
CA LEU A 78 -4.13 12.19 -14.12
C LEU A 78 -4.34 13.54 -14.82
N ILE A 79 -3.27 14.31 -15.03
CA ILE A 79 -3.34 15.55 -15.82
C ILE A 79 -3.77 15.24 -17.26
N TRP A 80 -3.26 14.16 -17.86
CA TRP A 80 -3.67 13.74 -19.20
C TRP A 80 -5.15 13.30 -19.25
N SER A 81 -5.67 12.72 -18.17
CA SER A 81 -7.09 12.43 -17.95
C SER A 81 -7.95 13.67 -17.64
N LYS A 82 -7.38 14.88 -17.70
CA LYS A 82 -8.03 16.18 -17.45
C LYS A 82 -8.41 16.44 -15.98
N GLU A 83 -7.75 15.78 -15.04
CA GLU A 83 -7.89 16.09 -13.61
C GLU A 83 -7.21 17.41 -13.25
N GLU A 84 -7.68 18.06 -12.18
CA GLU A 84 -7.09 19.31 -11.69
C GLU A 84 -5.62 19.08 -11.28
N PRO A 85 -4.66 19.95 -11.67
CA PRO A 85 -3.24 19.75 -11.36
C PRO A 85 -2.91 19.60 -9.87
N LYS A 86 -3.70 20.22 -8.97
CA LYS A 86 -3.55 20.08 -7.53
C LYS A 86 -3.94 18.67 -7.06
N LEU A 87 -5.13 18.22 -7.46
CA LEU A 87 -5.63 16.87 -7.18
C LEU A 87 -4.69 15.80 -7.76
N ALA A 88 -4.26 15.97 -9.02
CA ALA A 88 -3.33 15.06 -9.68
C ALA A 88 -1.98 14.95 -8.95
N ARG A 89 -1.48 16.06 -8.39
CA ARG A 89 -0.25 16.05 -7.59
C ARG A 89 -0.46 15.28 -6.30
N GLU A 90 -1.51 15.60 -5.55
CA GLU A 90 -1.80 14.95 -4.28
C GLU A 90 -2.04 13.44 -4.45
N ALA A 91 -2.91 13.07 -5.40
CA ALA A 91 -3.18 11.67 -5.72
C ALA A 91 -1.90 10.93 -6.15
N GLY A 92 -1.03 11.57 -6.94
CA GLY A 92 0.26 10.98 -7.31
C GLY A 92 1.12 10.61 -6.09
N PHE A 93 1.26 11.52 -5.12
CA PHE A 93 2.02 11.23 -3.90
C PHE A 93 1.35 10.15 -3.03
N ARG A 94 0.02 10.20 -2.89
CA ARG A 94 -0.74 9.19 -2.13
C ARG A 94 -0.74 7.80 -2.77
N LEU A 95 -0.48 7.70 -4.07
CA LEU A 95 -0.34 6.43 -4.81
C LEU A 95 1.13 6.01 -4.99
N GLY A 96 2.07 6.75 -4.40
CA GLY A 96 3.51 6.57 -4.59
C GLY A 96 4.12 5.37 -3.87
N GLN A 97 3.49 4.85 -2.81
CA GLN A 97 4.00 3.70 -2.06
C GLN A 97 3.86 2.37 -2.83
N ALA A 98 4.56 1.33 -2.37
CA ALA A 98 4.28 -0.03 -2.78
C ALA A 98 2.94 -0.50 -2.19
N SER A 99 2.30 -1.48 -2.86
CA SER A 99 1.01 -1.99 -2.44
C SER A 99 1.18 -3.09 -1.39
N GLU A 100 0.35 -3.07 -0.35
CA GLU A 100 0.25 -4.14 0.65
C GLU A 100 -0.17 -5.47 -0.01
N PHE A 101 -0.96 -5.39 -1.09
CA PHE A 101 -1.36 -6.55 -1.86
C PHE A 101 -0.15 -7.28 -2.50
N SER A 102 0.94 -6.57 -2.79
CA SER A 102 2.17 -7.19 -3.30
C SER A 102 2.77 -8.18 -2.30
N LEU A 103 2.63 -7.94 -1.00
CA LEU A 103 3.10 -8.85 0.05
C LEU A 103 2.31 -10.16 0.07
N LEU A 104 0.99 -10.09 -0.17
CA LEU A 104 0.15 -11.29 -0.25
C LEU A 104 0.56 -12.17 -1.44
N ILE A 105 0.79 -11.56 -2.60
CA ILE A 105 1.24 -12.29 -3.81
C ILE A 105 2.61 -12.93 -3.57
N ILE A 106 3.59 -12.15 -3.11
CA ILE A 106 4.95 -12.67 -2.88
C ILE A 106 4.96 -13.72 -1.78
N PHE A 107 4.13 -13.59 -0.74
CA PHE A 107 3.98 -14.64 0.26
C PHE A 107 3.40 -15.94 -0.31
N ALA A 108 2.42 -15.84 -1.22
CA ALA A 108 1.88 -17.01 -1.91
C ALA A 108 2.96 -17.69 -2.78
N LEU A 109 3.76 -16.91 -3.51
CA LEU A 109 4.87 -17.45 -4.31
C LEU A 109 5.95 -18.11 -3.44
N LEU A 110 6.24 -17.55 -2.27
CA LEU A 110 7.16 -18.15 -1.30
C LEU A 110 6.65 -19.51 -0.82
N LYS A 111 5.35 -19.62 -0.52
CA LYS A 111 4.73 -20.89 -0.08
C LYS A 111 4.79 -21.99 -1.14
N GLU A 112 4.66 -21.61 -2.40
CA GLU A 112 4.78 -22.52 -3.55
C GLU A 112 6.26 -22.82 -3.92
N ASN A 113 7.23 -22.30 -3.15
CA ASN A 113 8.67 -22.40 -3.42
C ASN A 113 9.08 -21.85 -4.81
N LEU A 114 8.28 -20.93 -5.38
CA LEU A 114 8.55 -20.31 -6.68
C LEU A 114 9.56 -19.16 -6.58
N ILE A 115 9.74 -18.62 -5.38
CA ILE A 115 10.75 -17.60 -5.07
C ILE A 115 11.50 -17.98 -3.79
N PRO A 116 12.77 -17.58 -3.66
CA PRO A 116 13.53 -17.79 -2.44
C PRO A 116 13.16 -16.74 -1.37
N LEU A 117 13.48 -17.04 -0.11
CA LEU A 117 13.10 -16.21 1.05
C LEU A 117 13.68 -14.80 0.99
N GLU A 118 14.85 -14.65 0.37
CA GLU A 118 15.55 -13.37 0.19
C GLU A 118 14.73 -12.39 -0.67
N ILE A 119 14.05 -12.88 -1.71
CA ILE A 119 13.15 -12.05 -2.53
C ILE A 119 11.94 -11.61 -1.72
N PHE A 120 11.36 -12.51 -0.92
CA PHE A 120 10.27 -12.16 -0.02
C PHE A 120 10.68 -11.07 0.97
N ASN A 121 11.83 -11.23 1.64
CA ASN A 121 12.35 -10.26 2.60
C ASN A 121 12.65 -8.91 1.94
N LEU A 122 13.19 -8.91 0.71
CA LEU A 122 13.45 -7.68 -0.04
C LEU A 122 12.17 -6.92 -0.38
N VAL A 123 11.15 -7.60 -0.93
CA VAL A 123 9.86 -6.96 -1.23
C VAL A 123 9.16 -6.49 0.04
N GLN A 124 9.27 -7.27 1.13
CA GLN A 124 8.75 -6.89 2.44
C GLN A 124 9.38 -5.59 2.94
N LEU A 125 10.71 -5.49 2.94
CA LEU A 125 11.44 -4.31 3.39
C LEU A 125 11.14 -3.09 2.51
N ILE A 126 11.15 -3.24 1.17
CA ILE A 126 10.76 -2.17 0.24
C ILE A 126 9.35 -1.67 0.57
N THR A 127 8.40 -2.59 0.76
CA THR A 127 7.00 -2.22 1.01
C THR A 127 6.86 -1.43 2.31
N VAL A 128 7.45 -1.92 3.40
CA VAL A 128 7.44 -1.23 4.70
C VAL A 128 8.10 0.15 4.60
N LEU A 129 9.27 0.25 3.97
CA LEU A 129 9.95 1.54 3.79
C LEU A 129 9.09 2.53 3.02
N THR A 130 8.50 2.12 1.89
CA THR A 130 7.66 3.02 1.09
C THR A 130 6.38 3.45 1.82
N ILE A 131 5.77 2.57 2.63
CA ILE A 131 4.60 2.92 3.46
C ILE A 131 5.00 3.99 4.48
N ILE A 132 6.10 3.79 5.21
CA ILE A 132 6.60 4.74 6.21
C ILE A 132 6.91 6.09 5.55
N PHE A 133 7.74 6.09 4.49
CA PHE A 133 8.13 7.33 3.81
C PHE A 133 6.92 8.06 3.21
N SER A 134 5.99 7.35 2.58
CA SER A 134 4.79 7.96 2.01
C SER A 134 3.87 8.51 3.09
N ALA A 135 3.70 7.82 4.23
CA ALA A 135 2.91 8.32 5.35
C ALA A 135 3.46 9.64 5.89
N TYR A 136 4.77 9.73 6.12
CA TYR A 136 5.40 10.99 6.54
C TYR A 136 5.28 12.09 5.47
N LEU A 137 5.54 11.76 4.21
CA LEU A 137 5.47 12.74 3.13
C LEU A 137 4.05 13.30 2.97
N THR A 138 3.04 12.44 3.06
CA THR A 138 1.64 12.84 2.87
C THR A 138 1.10 13.67 4.02
N THR A 139 1.35 13.26 5.26
CA THR A 139 0.95 13.99 6.48
C THR A 139 1.62 15.35 6.64
N LEU A 140 2.85 15.51 6.14
CA LEU A 140 3.58 16.78 6.23
C LEU A 140 3.27 17.76 5.08
N LYS A 141 2.81 17.27 3.92
CA LYS A 141 2.68 18.10 2.70
C LYS A 141 1.26 18.25 2.17
N PHE A 142 0.33 17.40 2.58
CA PHE A 142 -1.03 17.40 2.03
C PHE A 142 -2.07 17.45 3.15
N PRO A 143 -3.26 18.01 2.87
CA PRO A 143 -4.34 18.03 3.85
C PRO A 143 -4.72 16.60 4.28
N THR A 144 -4.69 16.32 5.57
CA THR A 144 -5.02 15.00 6.11
C THR A 144 -5.69 15.15 7.47
N PRO A 145 -6.58 14.23 7.88
CA PRO A 145 -7.17 14.23 9.22
C PRO A 145 -6.13 13.98 10.33
N LEU A 146 -4.92 13.52 9.96
CA LEU A 146 -3.78 13.29 10.84
C LEU A 146 -2.63 14.28 10.54
N ALA A 147 -2.95 15.46 10.00
CA ALA A 147 -1.92 16.42 9.59
C ALA A 147 -1.10 16.92 10.77
N ALA A 148 0.22 17.01 10.57
CA ALA A 148 1.15 17.50 11.59
C ALA A 148 1.14 19.04 11.75
N ARG A 149 0.45 19.76 10.86
CA ARG A 149 0.32 21.22 10.86
C ARG A 149 -1.17 21.57 10.84
N GLU A 150 -1.57 22.55 11.64
CA GLU A 150 -2.97 22.99 11.73
C GLU A 150 -3.54 23.43 10.37
N GLU A 151 -2.72 24.06 9.54
CA GLU A 151 -3.07 24.51 8.18
C GLU A 151 -3.45 23.38 7.21
N LEU A 152 -3.13 22.12 7.55
CA LEU A 152 -3.37 20.93 6.74
C LEU A 152 -4.43 20.00 7.37
N LEU A 153 -5.01 20.35 8.51
CA LEU A 153 -6.09 19.56 9.11
C LEU A 153 -7.36 19.68 8.27
N GLN A 154 -7.90 18.53 7.85
CA GLN A 154 -9.22 18.47 7.26
C GLN A 154 -10.26 18.24 8.37
N HIS A 155 -11.20 19.18 8.50
CA HIS A 155 -12.39 19.04 9.34
C HIS A 155 -13.45 18.18 8.68
#